data_AF-A0A7D4UCJ7-F1
#
_entry.id   AF-A0A7D4UCJ7-F1
#
_cell.length_a   1.000
_cell.length_b   1.000
_cell.length_c   1.000
_cell.angle_alpha   90.00
_cell.angle_beta   90.00
_cell.angle_gamma   90.00
#
_symmetry.space_group_name_H-M   'P 1'
#
loop_
_entity.id
_entity.type
_entity.pdbx_description
1 polymer ?
#
loop_
_entity_poly.entity_id
_entity_poly.type
_entity_poly.pdbx_seq_one_letter_code
_entity_poly.pdbx_strand_id
1 'polypeptide(L)'
;MADPSSPGTPGTPERSLGLRVPSGWTVGDTAGVPPFVSRAVVTRPDGAVLDWSTRAHRKGLARLRVDGHRARRLAGFVAGASTSSWWMGCLFMAGSLCFALGSVPLFFNAVDPGLVAWVFFVGSIFFTSAAFLQFRECASAPESIDPTAPRRRGLRGVVGWRPRSLGWWATAVQLVGTVFFNVSTFAATRDSLDLSQERHLIWAPDVWGSVCFLIASWLAYIEVSPRIWRRPRGDLGWWIALLNLAGSVAFGLAAVGARYLPGTGDVANIALVNLGTFLGAVGFFIGALLLPVESSRGRAP
;
A
#
# COMPACT_ATOMS: atom_id res chain seq x y z
N MET A 1 7.00 53.13 34.00
CA MET A 1 8.22 52.52 33.43
C MET A 1 8.29 51.11 34.00
N ALA A 2 7.90 50.11 33.20
CA ALA A 2 7.95 48.70 33.62
C ALA A 2 8.34 47.88 32.38
N ASP A 3 9.51 47.26 32.44
CA ASP A 3 9.85 46.04 31.72
C ASP A 3 9.72 44.91 32.76
N PRO A 4 9.10 43.77 32.40
CA PRO A 4 9.95 42.62 32.13
C PRO A 4 9.39 41.66 31.05
N SER A 5 10.20 41.44 30.00
CA SER A 5 10.68 40.11 29.62
C SER A 5 9.97 38.89 30.26
N SER A 6 8.92 38.39 29.61
CA SER A 6 8.41 37.03 29.82
C SER A 6 8.74 36.16 28.60
N PRO A 7 9.51 35.06 28.75
CA PRO A 7 9.77 34.15 27.65
C PRO A 7 8.44 33.50 27.26
N GLY A 8 8.02 33.73 26.01
CA GLY A 8 6.81 33.13 25.46
C GLY A 8 6.82 31.62 25.70
N THR A 9 5.78 31.12 26.37
CA THR A 9 5.49 29.69 26.47
C THR A 9 5.63 29.05 25.09
N PRO A 10 6.39 27.95 24.94
CA PRO A 10 6.49 27.27 23.65
C PRO A 10 5.08 26.85 23.25
N GLY A 11 4.55 27.48 22.21
CA GLY A 11 3.22 27.18 21.69
C GLY A 11 3.11 25.70 21.39
N THR A 12 2.05 25.08 21.88
CA THR A 12 1.70 23.69 21.56
C THR A 12 1.77 23.51 20.04
N PRO A 13 2.53 22.54 19.50
CA PRO A 13 2.67 22.38 18.05
C PRO A 13 1.28 22.13 17.45
N GLU A 14 0.83 23.05 16.59
CA GLU A 14 -0.48 22.97 15.94
C GLU A 14 -0.56 21.68 15.10
N ARG A 15 -1.67 20.93 15.30
CA ARG A 15 -1.97 19.69 14.57
C ARG A 15 -2.78 19.96 13.30
N SER A 16 -2.40 20.95 12.50
CA SER A 16 -3.15 21.37 11.30
C SER A 16 -3.26 20.27 10.23
N LEU A 17 -2.28 19.36 10.16
CA LEU A 17 -2.20 18.29 9.15
C LEU A 17 -2.45 16.87 9.70
N GLY A 18 -2.90 16.76 10.95
CA GLY A 18 -2.84 15.50 11.69
C GLY A 18 -1.42 15.05 12.05
N LEU A 19 -0.43 15.93 11.87
CA LEU A 19 0.96 15.80 12.28
C LEU A 19 1.37 17.01 13.14
N ARG A 20 2.46 16.88 13.90
CA ARG A 20 3.06 18.02 14.61
C ARG A 20 3.86 18.86 13.62
N VAL A 21 3.55 20.15 13.57
CA VAL A 21 4.33 21.15 12.83
C VAL A 21 5.33 21.80 13.80
N PRO A 22 6.65 21.83 13.51
CA PRO A 22 7.61 22.50 14.37
C PRO A 22 7.36 24.00 14.48
N SER A 23 7.78 24.62 15.59
CA SER A 23 7.65 26.07 15.80
C SER A 23 8.36 26.87 14.70
N GLY A 24 7.71 27.92 14.21
CA GLY A 24 8.24 28.80 13.16
C GLY A 24 8.08 28.26 11.73
N TRP A 25 7.56 27.04 11.56
CA TRP A 25 7.17 26.53 10.24
C TRP A 25 5.73 26.97 9.95
N THR A 26 5.45 27.36 8.70
CA THR A 26 4.12 27.75 8.26
C THR A 26 3.58 26.76 7.24
N VAL A 27 2.31 26.37 7.40
CA VAL A 27 1.60 25.51 6.45
C VAL A 27 0.82 26.40 5.49
N GLY A 28 1.17 26.34 4.21
CA GLY A 28 0.45 27.01 3.14
C GLY A 28 -0.63 26.10 2.54
N ASP A 29 -0.69 26.04 1.21
CA ASP A 29 -1.70 25.28 0.49
C ASP A 29 -1.68 23.79 0.86
N THR A 30 -2.87 23.26 1.13
CA THR A 30 -3.10 21.82 1.39
C THR A 30 -3.93 21.19 0.28
N ALA A 31 -3.70 19.90 0.02
CA ALA A 31 -4.52 19.10 -0.89
C ALA A 31 -4.78 17.71 -0.30
N GLY A 32 -5.91 17.12 -0.67
CA GLY A 32 -6.36 15.82 -0.19
C GLY A 32 -7.88 15.71 -0.22
N VAL A 33 -8.39 14.57 0.24
CA VAL A 33 -9.83 14.33 0.41
C VAL A 33 -10.17 14.60 1.87
N PRO A 34 -10.94 15.65 2.21
CA PRO A 34 -11.30 15.93 3.60
C PRO A 34 -11.93 14.71 4.30
N PRO A 35 -11.62 14.46 5.58
CA PRO A 35 -10.77 15.25 6.48
C PRO A 35 -9.26 14.96 6.35
N PHE A 36 -8.83 14.22 5.32
CA PHE A 36 -7.43 13.81 5.12
C PHE A 36 -6.66 14.83 4.29
N VAL A 37 -5.46 15.18 4.76
CA VAL A 37 -4.49 15.94 3.99
C VAL A 37 -3.42 15.00 3.47
N SER A 38 -3.26 14.92 2.15
CA SER A 38 -2.26 14.06 1.51
C SER A 38 -1.05 14.84 0.99
N ARG A 39 -1.18 16.15 0.81
CA ARG A 39 -0.10 17.06 0.40
C ARG A 39 -0.24 18.42 1.08
N ALA A 40 0.87 19.05 1.42
CA ALA A 40 0.92 20.42 1.91
C ALA A 40 2.21 21.11 1.45
N VAL A 41 2.12 22.40 1.16
CA VAL A 41 3.30 23.25 0.99
C VAL A 41 3.67 23.80 2.36
N VAL A 42 4.90 23.54 2.81
CA VAL A 42 5.35 23.96 4.13
C VAL A 42 6.59 24.84 3.99
N THR A 43 6.60 25.98 4.64
CA THR A 43 7.72 26.92 4.64
C THR A 43 8.44 26.86 5.97
N ARG A 44 9.77 26.75 5.91
CA ARG A 44 10.67 26.71 7.07
C ARG A 44 11.02 28.12 7.57
N PRO A 45 11.53 28.26 8.80
CA PRO A 45 12.04 29.53 9.33
C PRO A 45 13.17 30.14 8.49
N ASP A 46 13.95 29.31 7.79
CA ASP A 46 15.04 29.73 6.88
C ASP A 46 14.53 30.18 5.50
N GLY A 47 13.21 30.21 5.28
CA GLY A 47 12.57 30.57 4.02
C GLY A 47 12.48 29.42 3.00
N ALA A 48 13.04 28.25 3.29
CA ALA A 48 12.96 27.11 2.37
C ALA A 48 11.54 26.54 2.30
N VAL A 49 11.08 26.24 1.08
CA VAL A 49 9.75 25.70 0.81
C VAL A 49 9.85 24.19 0.52
N LEU A 50 8.97 23.40 1.14
CA LEU A 50 8.86 21.95 0.96
C LEU A 50 7.51 21.55 0.38
N ASP A 51 7.52 20.71 -0.66
CA ASP A 51 6.34 19.98 -1.11
C ASP A 51 6.23 18.68 -0.29
N TRP A 52 5.48 18.76 0.80
CA TRP A 52 5.28 17.64 1.71
C TRP A 52 4.11 16.77 1.22
N SER A 53 4.26 15.45 1.31
CA SER A 53 3.15 14.50 1.11
C SER A 53 3.20 13.37 2.11
N THR A 54 2.05 12.81 2.47
CA THR A 54 1.95 11.69 3.43
C THR A 54 2.75 10.47 3.00
N ARG A 55 2.75 10.16 1.69
CA ARG A 55 3.50 9.04 1.11
C ARG A 55 5.01 9.25 1.18
N ALA A 56 5.48 10.42 0.78
CA ALA A 56 6.91 10.72 0.84
C ALA A 56 7.39 10.79 2.30
N HIS A 57 6.57 11.38 3.19
CA HIS A 57 6.81 11.44 4.64
C HIS A 57 7.01 10.07 5.28
N ARG A 58 6.07 9.13 5.06
CA ARG A 58 6.21 7.78 5.64
C ARG A 58 7.41 7.03 5.10
N LYS A 59 7.86 7.31 3.88
CA LYS A 59 9.05 6.69 3.28
C LYS A 59 10.37 7.38 3.65
N GLY A 60 10.31 8.50 4.38
CA GLY A 60 11.49 9.31 4.71
C GLY A 60 12.09 9.99 3.48
N LEU A 61 11.25 10.33 2.49
CA LEU A 61 11.63 10.97 1.24
C LEU A 61 11.20 12.44 1.30
N ALA A 62 11.94 13.30 2.01
CA ALA A 62 11.63 14.72 2.03
C ALA A 62 12.04 15.36 0.69
N ARG A 63 11.08 15.96 -0.04
CA ARG A 63 11.37 16.70 -1.28
C ARG A 63 11.51 18.19 -0.94
N LEU A 64 12.73 18.70 -0.93
CA LEU A 64 12.98 20.13 -0.95
C LEU A 64 12.56 20.68 -2.32
N ARG A 65 11.80 21.78 -2.35
CA ARG A 65 11.54 22.48 -3.60
C ARG A 65 12.72 23.40 -3.87
N VAL A 66 13.72 22.90 -4.58
CA VAL A 66 14.79 23.74 -5.15
C VAL A 66 14.37 24.15 -6.55
N ASP A 67 14.41 25.43 -6.86
CA ASP A 67 13.98 25.99 -8.14
C ASP A 67 14.69 25.34 -9.35
N GLY A 68 13.88 24.97 -10.33
CA GLY A 68 14.27 24.88 -11.75
C GLY A 68 15.03 23.64 -12.25
N HIS A 69 15.93 23.00 -11.50
CA HIS A 69 16.85 22.03 -12.10
C HIS A 69 16.76 20.64 -11.46
N ARG A 70 16.03 19.73 -12.13
CA ARG A 70 16.04 18.30 -11.79
C ARG A 70 17.32 17.65 -12.35
N ALA A 71 18.32 17.44 -11.51
CA ALA A 71 19.44 16.56 -11.85
C ALA A 71 18.91 15.11 -12.01
N ARG A 72 18.72 14.67 -13.26
CA ARG A 72 18.39 13.29 -13.58
C ARG A 72 19.68 12.46 -13.63
N ARG A 73 20.08 11.84 -12.52
CA ARG A 73 20.93 10.65 -12.61
C ARG A 73 20.05 9.43 -12.81
N LEU A 74 20.18 8.80 -13.98
CA LEU A 74 19.84 7.38 -14.18
C LEU A 74 20.93 6.55 -13.49
N ALA A 75 20.95 6.55 -12.15
CA ALA A 75 21.68 5.53 -11.42
C ALA A 75 20.90 4.21 -11.56
N GLY A 76 21.61 3.09 -11.74
CA GLY A 76 21.03 1.77 -12.05
C GLY A 76 19.81 1.42 -11.20
N PHE A 77 18.89 0.64 -11.77
CA PHE A 77 17.47 0.45 -11.38
C PHE A 77 17.17 0.24 -9.88
N VAL A 78 18.17 -0.03 -9.03
CA VAL A 78 18.03 -0.36 -7.61
C VAL A 78 19.06 0.36 -6.70
N ALA A 79 20.07 1.05 -7.25
CA ALA A 79 21.09 1.72 -6.44
C ALA A 79 20.46 2.82 -5.57
N GLY A 80 20.50 2.67 -4.24
CA GLY A 80 19.96 3.64 -3.27
C GLY A 80 18.52 3.39 -2.80
N ALA A 81 17.86 2.30 -3.22
CA ALA A 81 16.55 1.91 -2.67
C ALA A 81 16.63 1.63 -1.16
N SER A 82 15.55 1.91 -0.43
CA SER A 82 15.46 1.52 0.98
C SER A 82 15.37 0.01 1.12
N THR A 83 16.04 -0.54 2.14
CA THR A 83 15.95 -1.98 2.48
C THR A 83 14.49 -2.41 2.67
N SER A 84 13.66 -1.55 3.28
CA SER A 84 12.23 -1.80 3.45
C SER A 84 11.50 -1.89 2.11
N SER A 85 11.69 -0.92 1.21
CA SER A 85 11.06 -0.92 -0.12
C SER A 85 11.50 -2.09 -0.97
N TRP A 86 12.77 -2.51 -0.85
CA TRP A 86 13.29 -3.67 -1.55
C TRP A 86 12.62 -4.96 -1.10
N TRP A 87 12.60 -5.23 0.21
CA TRP A 87 11.94 -6.42 0.76
C TRP A 87 10.43 -6.44 0.48
N MET A 88 9.74 -5.30 0.61
CA MET A 88 8.33 -5.19 0.24
C MET A 88 8.11 -5.54 -1.23
N GLY A 89 8.94 -4.99 -2.14
CA GLY A 89 8.89 -5.30 -3.56
C GLY A 89 9.10 -6.79 -3.84
N CYS A 90 10.17 -7.38 -3.31
CA CYS A 90 10.48 -8.81 -3.52
C CYS A 90 9.37 -9.73 -3.00
N LEU A 91 8.83 -9.47 -1.81
CA LEU A 91 7.75 -10.28 -1.24
C LEU A 91 6.47 -10.16 -2.07
N PHE A 92 6.06 -8.96 -2.47
CA PHE A 92 4.90 -8.80 -3.36
C PHE A 92 5.13 -9.47 -4.72
N MET A 93 6.32 -9.36 -5.30
CA MET A 93 6.64 -10.03 -6.56
C MET A 93 6.56 -11.55 -6.44
N ALA A 94 7.11 -12.13 -5.37
CA ALA A 94 7.04 -13.56 -5.12
C ALA A 94 5.58 -14.03 -4.95
N GLY A 95 4.79 -13.33 -4.15
CA GLY A 95 3.36 -13.60 -3.99
C GLY A 95 2.60 -13.52 -5.31
N SER A 96 2.81 -12.46 -6.08
CA SER A 96 2.21 -12.28 -7.41
C SER A 96 2.62 -13.38 -8.39
N LEU A 97 3.88 -13.82 -8.39
CA LEU A 97 4.35 -14.91 -9.25
C LEU A 97 3.61 -16.22 -8.95
N CYS A 98 3.43 -16.55 -7.67
CA CYS A 98 2.66 -17.72 -7.26
C CYS A 98 1.22 -17.68 -7.78
N PHE A 99 0.52 -16.55 -7.60
CA PHE A 99 -0.87 -16.40 -8.06
C PHE A 99 -0.98 -16.39 -9.58
N ALA A 100 -0.05 -15.73 -10.27
CA ALA A 100 -0.03 -15.74 -11.72
C ALA A 100 0.17 -17.18 -12.23
N LEU A 101 1.17 -17.88 -11.72
CA LEU A 101 1.49 -19.25 -12.12
C LEU A 101 0.32 -20.21 -11.87
N GLY A 102 -0.29 -20.15 -10.68
CA GLY A 102 -1.44 -20.99 -10.32
C GLY A 102 -2.68 -20.76 -11.21
N SER A 103 -2.78 -19.62 -11.88
CA SER A 103 -3.92 -19.26 -12.75
C SER A 103 -3.67 -19.45 -14.24
N VAL A 104 -2.48 -19.90 -14.66
CA VAL A 104 -2.21 -20.18 -16.09
C VAL A 104 -2.59 -21.62 -16.42
N PRO A 105 -3.39 -21.87 -17.48
CA PRO A 105 -3.79 -23.22 -17.90
C PRO A 105 -2.61 -24.17 -18.14
N LEU A 106 -1.51 -23.65 -18.69
CA LEU A 106 -0.29 -24.42 -18.90
C LEU A 106 0.25 -25.05 -17.61
N PHE A 107 0.10 -24.37 -16.47
CA PHE A 107 0.57 -24.86 -15.18
C PHE A 107 -0.48 -25.73 -14.50
N PHE A 108 -1.71 -25.23 -14.32
CA PHE A 108 -2.71 -25.96 -13.53
C PHE A 108 -3.26 -27.22 -14.23
N ASN A 109 -3.12 -27.35 -15.56
CA ASN A 109 -3.46 -28.59 -16.26
C ASN A 109 -2.34 -29.64 -16.19
N ALA A 110 -1.13 -29.25 -15.80
CA ALA A 110 0.05 -30.10 -15.79
C ALA A 110 0.49 -30.53 -14.38
N VAL A 111 -0.11 -29.93 -13.34
CA VAL A 111 0.27 -30.10 -11.94
C VAL A 111 -0.94 -30.56 -11.14
N ASP A 112 -0.71 -31.41 -10.14
CA ASP A 112 -1.73 -31.84 -9.20
C ASP A 112 -2.50 -30.64 -8.59
N PRO A 113 -3.84 -30.65 -8.54
CA PRO A 113 -4.63 -29.55 -8.01
C PRO A 113 -4.28 -29.17 -6.56
N GLY A 114 -3.93 -30.14 -5.71
CA GLY A 114 -3.49 -29.89 -4.34
C GLY A 114 -2.18 -29.10 -4.31
N LEU A 115 -1.22 -29.44 -5.17
CA LEU A 115 0.02 -28.65 -5.33
C LEU A 115 -0.26 -27.23 -5.86
N VAL A 116 -1.20 -27.07 -6.80
CA VAL A 116 -1.63 -25.74 -7.27
C VAL A 116 -2.20 -24.92 -6.12
N ALA A 117 -3.03 -25.52 -5.25
CA ALA A 117 -3.56 -24.85 -4.06
C ALA A 117 -2.44 -24.43 -3.09
N TRP A 118 -1.42 -25.27 -2.89
CA TRP A 118 -0.25 -24.92 -2.08
C TRP A 118 0.54 -23.75 -2.67
N VAL A 119 0.65 -23.64 -4.00
CA VAL A 119 1.29 -22.48 -4.65
C VAL A 119 0.54 -21.18 -4.29
N PHE A 120 -0.80 -21.18 -4.36
CA PHE A 120 -1.60 -20.02 -3.94
C PHE A 120 -1.41 -19.71 -2.46
N PHE A 121 -1.43 -20.72 -1.59
CA PHE A 121 -1.24 -20.53 -0.15
C PHE A 121 0.14 -19.94 0.18
N VAL A 122 1.22 -20.47 -0.39
CA VAL A 122 2.57 -19.89 -0.24
C VAL A 122 2.61 -18.45 -0.74
N GLY A 123 1.97 -18.17 -1.89
CA GLY A 123 1.82 -16.81 -2.40
C GLY A 123 1.14 -15.86 -1.41
N SER A 124 0.10 -16.32 -0.73
CA SER A 124 -0.68 -15.52 0.24
C SER A 124 0.15 -15.12 1.46
N ILE A 125 1.07 -15.99 1.91
CA ILE A 125 2.01 -15.71 3.00
C ILE A 125 3.01 -14.62 2.61
N PHE A 126 3.51 -14.63 1.37
CA PHE A 126 4.35 -13.55 0.88
C PHE A 126 3.61 -12.21 0.82
N PHE A 127 2.36 -12.20 0.33
CA PHE A 127 1.50 -11.01 0.36
C PHE A 127 1.27 -10.49 1.78
N THR A 128 0.98 -11.38 2.73
CA THR A 128 0.77 -11.04 4.14
C THR A 128 2.03 -10.41 4.75
N SER A 129 3.18 -11.01 4.49
CA SER A 129 4.48 -10.53 4.97
C SER A 129 4.78 -9.13 4.43
N ALA A 130 4.55 -8.89 3.13
CA ALA A 130 4.73 -7.60 2.50
C ALA A 130 3.74 -6.54 3.01
N ALA A 131 2.47 -6.91 3.18
CA ALA A 131 1.43 -6.04 3.75
C ALA A 131 1.76 -5.64 5.19
N PHE A 132 2.30 -6.56 6.00
CA PHE A 132 2.76 -6.26 7.35
C PHE A 132 3.92 -5.26 7.37
N LEU A 133 4.90 -5.40 6.46
CA LEU A 133 5.97 -4.42 6.32
C LEU A 133 5.46 -3.03 5.92
N GLN A 134 4.50 -2.96 4.97
CA GLN A 134 3.86 -1.70 4.60
C GLN A 134 3.09 -1.07 5.76
N PHE A 135 2.32 -1.87 6.50
CA PHE A 135 1.61 -1.41 7.69
C PHE A 135 2.57 -0.86 8.74
N ARG A 136 3.68 -1.57 9.01
CA ARG A 136 4.74 -1.08 9.90
C ARG A 136 5.39 0.19 9.40
N GLU A 137 5.60 0.36 8.10
CA GLU A 137 6.12 1.62 7.53
C GLU A 137 5.20 2.79 7.87
N CYS A 138 3.88 2.61 7.72
CA CYS A 138 2.86 3.61 8.06
C CYS A 138 2.75 3.86 9.58
N ALA A 139 2.71 2.81 10.39
CA ALA A 139 2.60 2.89 11.85
C ALA A 139 3.85 3.49 12.50
N SER A 140 5.04 3.27 11.90
CA SER A 140 6.32 3.77 12.39
C SER A 140 6.75 5.12 11.85
N ALA A 141 6.01 5.72 10.90
CA ALA A 141 6.37 7.02 10.32
C ALA A 141 6.58 8.10 11.42
N PRO A 142 7.31 9.20 11.14
CA PRO A 142 7.50 10.26 12.14
C PRO A 142 6.21 11.03 12.45
N GLU A 143 6.04 11.49 13.68
CA GLU A 143 4.87 12.31 14.09
C GLU A 143 5.01 13.79 13.75
N SER A 144 6.25 14.26 13.57
CA SER A 144 6.57 15.62 13.16
C SER A 144 6.94 15.63 11.68
N ILE A 145 6.68 16.74 10.99
CA ILE A 145 7.14 16.99 9.62
C ILE A 145 8.66 17.23 9.55
N ASP A 146 9.30 17.49 10.70
CA ASP A 146 10.75 17.61 10.81
C ASP A 146 11.47 16.38 10.21
N PRO A 147 12.33 16.56 9.18
CA PRO A 147 13.09 15.47 8.58
C PRO A 147 14.00 14.71 9.55
N THR A 148 14.39 15.34 10.66
CA THR A 148 15.23 14.73 11.69
C THR A 148 14.42 13.94 12.72
N ALA A 149 13.08 14.02 12.68
CA ALA A 149 12.22 13.37 13.66
C ALA A 149 12.41 11.84 13.63
N PRO A 150 12.68 11.22 14.80
CA PRO A 150 12.96 9.79 14.85
C PRO A 150 11.71 8.97 14.49
N ARG A 151 11.92 7.89 13.74
CA ARG A 151 10.89 6.87 13.50
C ARG A 151 10.61 6.11 14.79
N ARG A 152 9.35 5.72 15.00
CA ARG A 152 8.97 4.90 16.16
C ARG A 152 9.60 3.51 16.02
N ARG A 153 10.25 3.03 17.10
CA ARG A 153 10.91 1.72 17.17
C ARG A 153 10.15 0.78 18.13
N GLY A 154 10.46 -0.52 18.05
CA GLY A 154 9.86 -1.55 18.91
C GLY A 154 8.35 -1.68 18.74
N LEU A 155 7.65 -2.04 19.83
CA LEU A 155 6.19 -2.23 19.86
C LEU A 155 5.41 -1.00 19.37
N ARG A 156 5.91 0.22 19.67
CA ARG A 156 5.28 1.49 19.24
C ARG A 156 5.28 1.68 17.72
N GLY A 157 6.15 0.96 16.99
CA GLY A 157 6.20 0.96 15.52
C GLY A 157 5.24 -0.05 14.87
N VAL A 158 4.59 -0.91 15.66
CA VAL A 158 3.58 -1.88 15.20
C VAL A 158 2.18 -1.51 15.71
N VAL A 159 2.08 -0.88 16.88
CA VAL A 159 0.81 -0.41 17.49
C VAL A 159 0.59 1.09 17.23
N GLY A 160 1.31 1.68 16.27
CA GLY A 160 1.18 3.10 15.94
C GLY A 160 -0.18 3.41 15.32
N TRP A 161 -1.04 4.13 16.07
CA TRP A 161 -2.36 4.57 15.62
C TRP A 161 -2.27 5.87 14.81
N ARG A 162 -2.74 5.85 13.55
CA ARG A 162 -2.75 7.02 12.64
C ARG A 162 -4.06 7.18 11.86
N PRO A 163 -5.16 7.54 12.53
CA PRO A 163 -6.48 7.58 11.91
C PRO A 163 -6.62 8.70 10.87
N ARG A 164 -5.74 9.71 10.91
CA ARG A 164 -5.68 10.83 9.93
C ARG A 164 -4.80 10.53 8.71
N SER A 165 -4.35 9.29 8.53
CA SER A 165 -3.54 8.88 7.37
C SER A 165 -4.31 7.88 6.52
N LEU A 166 -4.55 8.24 5.26
CA LEU A 166 -5.12 7.33 4.26
C LEU A 166 -4.22 6.11 4.06
N GLY A 167 -2.90 6.29 3.98
CA GLY A 167 -1.95 5.19 3.86
C GLY A 167 -1.98 4.22 5.05
N TRP A 168 -2.26 4.70 6.27
CA TRP A 168 -2.42 3.82 7.44
C TRP A 168 -3.67 2.94 7.30
N TRP A 169 -4.82 3.53 6.95
CA TRP A 169 -6.05 2.76 6.70
C TRP A 169 -5.90 1.80 5.52
N ALA A 170 -5.31 2.25 4.41
CA ALA A 170 -5.06 1.41 3.24
C ALA A 170 -4.25 0.16 3.62
N THR A 171 -3.14 0.32 4.32
CA THR A 171 -2.27 -0.79 4.72
C THR A 171 -2.89 -1.67 5.81
N ALA A 172 -3.68 -1.11 6.73
CA ALA A 172 -4.41 -1.87 7.73
C ALA A 172 -5.49 -2.76 7.11
N VAL A 173 -6.35 -2.19 6.26
CA VAL A 173 -7.40 -2.94 5.54
C VAL A 173 -6.79 -3.98 4.61
N GLN A 174 -5.69 -3.65 3.92
CA GLN A 174 -4.95 -4.60 3.09
C GLN A 174 -4.44 -5.79 3.91
N LEU A 175 -3.87 -5.56 5.10
CA LEU A 175 -3.37 -6.61 5.97
C LEU A 175 -4.52 -7.54 6.43
N VAL A 176 -5.68 -6.98 6.79
CA VAL A 176 -6.88 -7.78 7.10
C VAL A 176 -7.29 -8.62 5.88
N GLY A 177 -7.30 -8.01 4.68
CA GLY A 177 -7.58 -8.72 3.44
C GLY A 177 -6.64 -9.90 3.18
N THR A 178 -5.34 -9.74 3.46
CA THR A 178 -4.38 -10.84 3.29
C THR A 178 -4.64 -12.00 4.25
N VAL A 179 -5.14 -11.74 5.46
CA VAL A 179 -5.52 -12.81 6.41
C VAL A 179 -6.71 -13.60 5.86
N PHE A 180 -7.70 -12.93 5.27
CA PHE A 180 -8.81 -13.63 4.62
C PHE A 180 -8.34 -14.50 3.44
N PHE A 181 -7.41 -14.01 2.63
CA PHE A 181 -6.80 -14.82 1.57
C PHE A 181 -5.98 -16.01 2.12
N ASN A 182 -5.29 -15.86 3.25
CA ASN A 182 -4.61 -16.99 3.87
C ASN A 182 -5.62 -18.07 4.30
N VAL A 183 -6.76 -17.68 4.88
CA VAL A 183 -7.83 -18.62 5.25
C VAL A 183 -8.36 -19.33 4.00
N SER A 184 -8.70 -18.57 2.95
CA SER A 184 -9.23 -19.11 1.70
C SER A 184 -8.27 -20.09 1.03
N THR A 185 -7.03 -19.66 0.78
CA THR A 185 -6.03 -20.46 0.08
C THR A 185 -5.56 -21.65 0.91
N PHE A 186 -5.51 -21.54 2.23
CA PHE A 186 -5.22 -22.69 3.10
C PHE A 186 -6.36 -23.71 3.09
N ALA A 187 -7.61 -23.26 3.15
CA ALA A 187 -8.76 -24.14 3.05
C ALA A 187 -8.76 -24.89 1.70
N ALA A 188 -8.37 -24.23 0.62
CA ALA A 188 -8.23 -24.85 -0.70
C ALA A 188 -7.13 -25.94 -0.77
N THR A 189 -6.20 -26.01 0.20
CA THR A 189 -5.22 -27.12 0.29
C THR A 189 -5.79 -28.37 0.94
N ARG A 190 -7.01 -28.31 1.47
CA ARG A 190 -7.63 -29.41 2.21
C ARG A 190 -8.44 -30.27 1.27
N ASP A 191 -8.20 -31.56 1.37
CA ASP A 191 -9.02 -32.56 0.69
C ASP A 191 -10.39 -32.68 1.37
N SER A 192 -11.38 -33.14 0.62
CA SER A 192 -12.69 -33.58 1.13
C SER A 192 -13.55 -32.55 1.87
N LEU A 193 -13.45 -31.27 1.50
CA LEU A 193 -14.41 -30.26 1.97
C LEU A 193 -15.79 -30.49 1.34
N ASP A 194 -16.84 -30.39 2.16
CA ASP A 194 -18.19 -30.34 1.63
C ASP A 194 -18.50 -28.96 1.01
N LEU A 195 -19.55 -28.87 0.20
CA LEU A 195 -19.93 -27.62 -0.48
C LEU A 195 -20.23 -26.47 0.48
N SER A 196 -20.72 -26.75 1.69
CA SER A 196 -20.97 -25.72 2.69
C SER A 196 -19.64 -25.16 3.22
N GLN A 197 -18.69 -26.04 3.50
CA GLN A 197 -17.34 -25.68 3.93
C GLN A 197 -16.60 -24.91 2.84
N GLU A 198 -16.67 -25.33 1.58
CA GLU A 198 -16.08 -24.58 0.47
C GLU A 198 -16.65 -23.15 0.37
N ARG A 199 -17.97 -22.99 0.52
CA ARG A 199 -18.61 -21.66 0.53
C ARG A 199 -18.13 -20.78 1.68
N HIS A 200 -17.96 -21.35 2.88
CA HIS A 200 -17.62 -20.59 4.09
C HIS A 200 -16.12 -20.38 4.30
N LEU A 201 -15.28 -21.32 3.88
CA LEU A 201 -13.84 -21.31 4.13
C LEU A 201 -13.03 -20.88 2.92
N ILE A 202 -13.51 -21.13 1.70
CA ILE A 202 -12.82 -20.74 0.46
C ILE A 202 -13.43 -19.47 -0.12
N TRP A 203 -14.70 -19.53 -0.53
CA TRP A 203 -15.33 -18.44 -1.29
C TRP A 203 -15.63 -17.20 -0.46
N ALA A 204 -16.24 -17.33 0.72
CA ALA A 204 -16.57 -16.15 1.53
C ALA A 204 -15.32 -15.35 1.96
N PRO A 205 -14.22 -15.98 2.45
CA PRO A 205 -13.00 -15.25 2.75
C PRO A 205 -12.33 -14.67 1.50
N ASP A 206 -12.38 -15.36 0.35
CA ASP A 206 -11.90 -14.80 -0.94
C ASP A 206 -12.62 -13.49 -1.32
N VAL A 207 -13.95 -13.47 -1.17
CA VAL A 207 -14.77 -12.26 -1.38
C VAL A 207 -14.42 -11.16 -0.39
N TRP A 208 -14.34 -11.46 0.91
CA TRP A 208 -14.01 -10.46 1.94
C TRP A 208 -12.58 -9.92 1.77
N GLY A 209 -11.63 -10.77 1.40
CA GLY A 209 -10.27 -10.40 1.04
C GLY A 209 -10.23 -9.45 -0.16
N SER A 210 -10.99 -9.77 -1.21
CA SER A 210 -11.12 -8.94 -2.41
C SER A 210 -11.75 -7.57 -2.13
N VAL A 211 -12.81 -7.52 -1.30
CA VAL A 211 -13.42 -6.26 -0.84
C VAL A 211 -12.40 -5.42 -0.06
N CYS A 212 -11.64 -6.04 0.84
CA CYS A 212 -10.57 -5.35 1.58
C CYS A 212 -9.52 -4.76 0.63
N PHE A 213 -9.08 -5.52 -0.38
CA PHE A 213 -8.09 -5.06 -1.37
C PHE A 213 -8.61 -3.92 -2.24
N LEU A 214 -9.88 -3.95 -2.64
CA LEU A 214 -10.53 -2.85 -3.36
C LEU A 214 -10.57 -1.57 -2.52
N ILE A 215 -11.02 -1.67 -1.26
CA ILE A 215 -11.04 -0.53 -0.33
C ILE A 215 -9.61 0.00 -0.11
N ALA A 216 -8.66 -0.88 0.19
CA ALA A 216 -7.28 -0.51 0.44
C ALA A 216 -6.64 0.20 -0.77
N SER A 217 -6.82 -0.36 -1.97
CA SER A 217 -6.28 0.21 -3.21
C SER A 217 -6.95 1.53 -3.56
N TRP A 218 -8.26 1.67 -3.31
CA TRP A 218 -8.95 2.94 -3.48
C TRP A 218 -8.41 4.02 -2.54
N LEU A 219 -8.25 3.70 -1.25
CA LEU A 219 -7.65 4.60 -0.25
C LEU A 219 -6.22 5.02 -0.65
N ALA A 220 -5.41 4.07 -1.13
CA ALA A 220 -4.06 4.34 -1.61
C ALA A 220 -4.06 5.22 -2.88
N TYR A 221 -5.03 5.03 -3.77
CA TYR A 221 -5.18 5.81 -5.00
C TYR A 221 -5.57 7.27 -4.72
N ILE A 222 -6.54 7.51 -3.84
CA ILE A 222 -6.95 8.88 -3.47
C ILE A 222 -5.89 9.59 -2.63
N GLU A 223 -5.02 8.87 -1.92
CA GLU A 223 -3.88 9.48 -1.22
C GLU A 223 -2.91 10.16 -2.20
N VAL A 224 -2.61 9.52 -3.32
CA VAL A 224 -1.64 10.03 -4.31
C VAL A 224 -2.28 10.87 -5.41
N SER A 225 -3.61 11.00 -5.42
CA SER A 225 -4.36 11.76 -6.42
C SER A 225 -4.90 13.06 -5.81
N PRO A 226 -4.33 14.24 -6.15
CA PRO A 226 -4.74 15.53 -5.56
C PRO A 226 -6.19 15.92 -5.88
N ARG A 227 -6.73 15.37 -6.98
CA ARG A 227 -8.17 15.29 -7.31
C ARG A 227 -8.39 13.95 -7.98
N ILE A 228 -9.58 13.36 -7.82
CA ILE A 228 -9.93 12.09 -8.48
C ILE A 228 -9.64 12.22 -9.98
N TRP A 229 -8.91 11.26 -10.56
CA TRP A 229 -8.52 11.21 -11.98
C TRP A 229 -7.46 12.21 -12.47
N ARG A 230 -6.88 13.06 -11.60
CA ARG A 230 -5.78 13.95 -12.01
C ARG A 230 -4.41 13.30 -11.76
N ARG A 231 -3.72 12.98 -12.84
CA ARG A 231 -2.35 12.47 -12.83
C ARG A 231 -1.35 13.52 -12.30
N PRO A 232 -0.64 13.28 -11.20
CA PRO A 232 0.51 14.08 -10.80
C PRO A 232 1.66 13.83 -11.80
N ARG A 233 2.29 14.89 -12.32
CA ARG A 233 3.39 14.74 -13.30
C ARG A 233 4.60 14.03 -12.67
N GLY A 234 4.94 12.86 -13.21
CA GLY A 234 6.17 12.13 -12.89
C GLY A 234 6.18 11.39 -11.55
N ASP A 235 5.01 11.12 -10.96
CA ASP A 235 4.91 10.41 -9.68
C ASP A 235 4.75 8.89 -9.88
N LEU A 236 5.78 8.12 -9.48
CA LEU A 236 5.72 6.66 -9.48
C LEU A 236 4.69 6.13 -8.47
N GLY A 237 4.45 6.85 -7.37
CA GLY A 237 3.46 6.46 -6.37
C GLY A 237 2.05 6.37 -6.95
N TRP A 238 1.73 7.24 -7.92
CA TRP A 238 0.45 7.21 -8.64
C TRP A 238 0.31 5.96 -9.52
N TRP A 239 1.34 5.59 -10.28
CA TRP A 239 1.33 4.37 -11.08
C TRP A 239 1.23 3.11 -10.23
N ILE A 240 1.97 3.06 -9.11
CA ILE A 240 1.88 1.96 -8.15
C ILE A 240 0.44 1.83 -7.64
N ALA A 241 -0.18 2.93 -7.21
CA ALA A 241 -1.55 2.88 -6.71
C ALA A 241 -2.57 2.50 -7.79
N LEU A 242 -2.42 3.02 -9.02
CA LEU A 242 -3.31 2.67 -10.14
C LEU A 242 -3.21 1.19 -10.51
N LEU A 243 -1.99 0.65 -10.63
CA LEU A 243 -1.77 -0.76 -10.97
C LEU A 243 -2.34 -1.70 -9.90
N ASN A 244 -2.17 -1.35 -8.62
CA ASN A 244 -2.79 -2.11 -7.53
C ASN A 244 -4.33 -1.98 -7.53
N LEU A 245 -4.88 -0.81 -7.85
CA LEU A 245 -6.33 -0.66 -7.99
C LEU A 245 -6.88 -1.50 -9.14
N ALA A 246 -6.27 -1.43 -10.32
CA ALA A 246 -6.64 -2.25 -11.47
C ALA A 246 -6.52 -3.76 -11.15
N GLY A 247 -5.44 -4.16 -10.48
CA GLY A 247 -5.25 -5.53 -10.05
C GLY A 247 -6.30 -5.99 -9.03
N SER A 248 -6.68 -5.13 -8.09
CA SER A 248 -7.73 -5.41 -7.10
C SER A 248 -9.11 -5.55 -7.73
N VAL A 249 -9.39 -4.77 -8.78
CA VAL A 249 -10.62 -4.93 -9.58
C VAL A 249 -10.64 -6.28 -10.29
N ALA A 250 -9.54 -6.68 -10.93
CA ALA A 250 -9.45 -7.98 -11.59
C ALA A 250 -9.62 -9.15 -10.61
N PHE A 251 -8.99 -9.09 -9.44
CA PHE A 251 -9.20 -10.07 -8.35
C PHE A 251 -10.64 -10.08 -7.84
N GLY A 252 -11.26 -8.90 -7.66
CA GLY A 252 -12.66 -8.82 -7.25
C GLY A 252 -13.61 -9.46 -8.27
N LEU A 253 -13.35 -9.31 -9.56
CA LEU A 253 -14.10 -9.99 -10.61
C LEU A 253 -13.89 -11.51 -10.58
N ALA A 254 -12.67 -11.98 -10.27
CA ALA A 254 -12.40 -13.41 -10.06
C ALA A 254 -13.24 -13.95 -8.89
N ALA A 255 -13.30 -13.25 -7.76
CA ALA A 255 -14.10 -13.67 -6.60
C ALA A 255 -15.63 -13.73 -6.89
N VAL A 256 -16.13 -12.84 -7.75
CA VAL A 256 -17.51 -12.91 -8.26
C VAL A 256 -17.71 -14.14 -9.14
N GLY A 257 -16.75 -14.41 -10.04
CA GLY A 257 -16.75 -15.61 -10.89
C GLY A 257 -16.62 -16.93 -10.09
N ALA A 258 -16.00 -16.88 -8.92
CA ALA A 258 -15.80 -18.01 -8.02
C ALA A 258 -17.08 -18.43 -7.26
N ARG A 259 -18.19 -17.70 -7.42
CA ARG A 259 -19.44 -18.00 -6.73
C ARG A 259 -19.96 -19.38 -7.09
N TYR A 260 -20.34 -20.15 -6.07
CA TYR A 260 -20.99 -21.44 -6.24
C TYR A 260 -22.46 -21.30 -6.69
N LEU A 261 -22.85 -22.05 -7.72
CA LEU A 261 -24.22 -22.06 -8.24
C LEU A 261 -25.17 -22.84 -7.31
N PRO A 262 -26.39 -22.34 -7.08
CA PRO A 262 -27.43 -23.11 -6.38
C PRO A 262 -27.80 -24.37 -7.16
N GLY A 263 -28.02 -25.49 -6.46
CA GLY A 263 -28.42 -26.76 -7.06
C GLY A 263 -27.25 -27.63 -7.49
N THR A 264 -26.35 -27.12 -8.35
CA THR A 264 -25.24 -27.94 -8.89
C THR A 264 -23.99 -27.94 -7.99
N GLY A 265 -23.73 -26.84 -7.28
CA GLY A 265 -22.50 -26.69 -6.51
C GLY A 265 -21.27 -26.38 -7.37
N ASP A 266 -21.44 -26.10 -8.66
CA ASP A 266 -20.33 -25.72 -9.54
C ASP A 266 -19.90 -24.27 -9.32
N VAL A 267 -18.66 -23.98 -9.68
CA VAL A 267 -18.14 -22.60 -9.78
C VAL A 267 -18.76 -21.91 -10.99
N ALA A 268 -19.32 -20.71 -10.79
CA ALA A 268 -20.10 -19.99 -11.80
C ALA A 268 -19.32 -19.65 -13.08
N ASN A 269 -18.05 -19.25 -12.96
CA ASN A 269 -17.23 -18.90 -14.12
C ASN A 269 -15.73 -19.11 -13.86
N ILE A 270 -15.24 -20.33 -14.09
CA ILE A 270 -13.83 -20.71 -13.92
C ILE A 270 -12.90 -19.87 -14.82
N ALA A 271 -13.33 -19.53 -16.04
CA ALA A 271 -12.53 -18.70 -16.94
C ALA A 271 -12.30 -17.30 -16.36
N LEU A 272 -13.32 -16.69 -15.77
CA LEU A 272 -13.22 -15.40 -15.09
C LEU A 272 -12.36 -15.48 -13.82
N VAL A 273 -12.46 -16.58 -13.06
CA VAL A 273 -11.61 -16.82 -11.88
C VAL A 273 -10.13 -16.80 -12.29
N ASN A 274 -9.76 -17.60 -13.28
CA ASN A 274 -8.37 -17.72 -13.71
C ASN A 274 -7.86 -16.43 -14.38
N LEU A 275 -8.64 -15.85 -15.29
CA LEU A 275 -8.23 -14.62 -15.98
C LEU A 275 -8.13 -13.44 -15.02
N GLY A 276 -9.11 -13.25 -14.13
CA GLY A 276 -9.12 -12.16 -13.16
C GLY A 276 -7.96 -12.27 -12.17
N THR A 277 -7.70 -13.49 -11.67
CA THR A 277 -6.57 -13.75 -10.76
C THR A 277 -5.23 -13.50 -11.45
N PHE A 278 -5.05 -13.97 -12.69
CA PHE A 278 -3.83 -13.74 -13.46
C PHE A 278 -3.58 -12.25 -13.74
N LEU A 279 -4.58 -11.53 -14.27
CA LEU A 279 -4.47 -10.09 -14.54
C LEU A 279 -4.23 -9.29 -13.27
N GLY A 280 -4.89 -9.69 -12.18
CA GLY A 280 -4.67 -9.13 -10.85
C GLY A 280 -3.22 -9.29 -10.41
N ALA A 281 -2.70 -10.51 -10.49
CA ALA A 281 -1.34 -10.86 -10.11
C ALA A 281 -0.29 -10.09 -10.93
N VAL A 282 -0.50 -9.92 -12.24
CA VAL A 282 0.36 -9.11 -13.11
C VAL A 282 0.35 -7.63 -12.70
N GLY A 283 -0.83 -7.06 -12.42
CA GLY A 283 -0.95 -5.68 -11.94
C GLY A 283 -0.15 -5.44 -10.65
N PHE A 284 -0.30 -6.35 -9.67
CA PHE A 284 0.45 -6.32 -8.42
C PHE A 284 1.95 -6.50 -8.62
N PHE A 285 2.37 -7.38 -9.53
CA PHE A 285 3.77 -7.63 -9.84
C PHE A 285 4.46 -6.37 -10.41
N ILE A 286 3.82 -5.72 -11.39
CA ILE A 286 4.35 -4.48 -11.99
C ILE A 286 4.36 -3.36 -10.94
N GLY A 287 3.31 -3.25 -10.11
CA GLY A 287 3.28 -2.30 -9.00
C GLY A 287 4.43 -2.53 -8.00
N ALA A 288 4.74 -3.79 -7.69
CA ALA A 288 5.81 -4.19 -6.78
C ALA A 288 7.20 -3.88 -7.34
N LEU A 289 7.43 -4.10 -8.63
CA LEU A 289 8.67 -3.74 -9.34
C LEU A 289 9.01 -2.25 -9.22
N LEU A 290 7.99 -1.39 -9.12
CA LEU A 290 8.17 0.06 -9.04
C LEU A 290 8.49 0.54 -7.61
N LEU A 291 8.27 -0.26 -6.56
CA LEU A 291 8.50 0.16 -5.16
C LEU A 291 9.98 0.49 -4.87
N PRO A 292 10.97 -0.33 -5.26
CA PRO A 292 12.38 0.02 -5.05
C PRO A 292 12.80 1.22 -5.89
N VAL A 293 12.27 1.35 -7.10
CA VAL A 293 12.55 2.46 -8.03
C VAL A 293 12.02 3.80 -7.51
N GLU A 294 10.82 3.80 -6.93
CA GLU A 294 10.27 4.97 -6.25
C GLU A 294 11.19 5.41 -5.10
N SER A 295 11.67 4.45 -4.32
CA SER A 295 12.55 4.73 -3.19
C SER A 295 13.91 5.27 -3.61
N SER A 296 14.51 4.75 -4.69
CA SER A 296 15.81 5.22 -5.16
C SER A 296 15.71 6.63 -5.74
N ARG A 297 14.68 6.90 -6.55
CA ARG A 297 14.42 8.25 -7.11
C ARG A 297 14.12 9.29 -6.04
N GLY A 298 13.47 8.90 -4.95
CA GLY A 298 13.17 9.80 -3.84
C GLY A 298 14.36 10.13 -2.93
N ARG A 299 15.48 9.41 -3.06
CA ARG A 299 16.71 9.59 -2.25
C ARG A 299 17.88 10.14 -3.05
N ALA A 300 17.74 10.29 -4.36
CA ALA A 300 18.73 10.98 -5.16
C ALA A 300 18.83 12.44 -4.67
N PRO A 301 20.05 12.95 -4.41
CA PRO A 301 20.27 14.32 -3.94
C PRO A 301 19.81 15.37 -4.94
#